data_AF-A0AAV2I0E2-F1
#
_entry.id   AF-A0AAV2I0E2-F1
#
_cell.length_a   1.000
_cell.length_b   1.000
_cell.length_c   1.000
_cell.angle_alpha   90.00
_cell.angle_beta   90.00
_cell.angle_gamma   90.00
#
_symmetry.space_group_name_H-M   'P 1'
#
loop_
_entity.id
_entity.type
_entity.pdbx_description
1 polymer ?
#
loop_
_entity_poly.entity_id
_entity_poly.type
_entity_poly.pdbx_seq_one_letter_code
_entity_poly.pdbx_strand_id
1 'polypeptide(L)' 'ERFAKTLCDIFKHAFDAKVICMDEYDVSSLEHECLVLIVTSTFGNGEPPENGEDFSNELYEMMHSMIL' A
#
# COMPACT_ATOMS: atom_id res chain seq x y z
N GLU A 1 -7.15 1.03 -9.16
CA GLU A 1 -6.11 0.47 -10.06
C GLU A 1 -5.58 1.42 -11.16
N ARG A 2 -6.41 2.03 -12.02
CA ARG A 2 -5.93 2.86 -13.17
C ARG A 2 -4.89 3.93 -12.79
N PHE A 3 -5.14 4.69 -11.71
CA PHE A 3 -4.20 5.73 -11.25
C PHE A 3 -2.86 5.14 -10.79
N ALA A 4 -2.86 3.97 -10.15
CA ALA A 4 -1.63 3.29 -9.74
C ALA A 4 -0.79 2.86 -10.95
N LYS A 5 -1.43 2.34 -12.01
CA LYS A 5 -0.76 2.01 -13.28
C LYS A 5 -0.15 3.23 -13.95
N THR A 6 -0.90 4.34 -14.07
CA THR A 6 -0.37 5.59 -14.61
C THR A 6 0.79 6.14 -13.78
N LEU A 7 0.69 6.09 -12.45
CA LEU A 7 1.76 6.53 -11.55
C LEU A 7 3.03 5.66 -11.72
N CYS A 8 2.86 4.35 -11.84
CA CYS A 8 3.96 3.42 -12.10
C CYS A 8 4.66 3.72 -13.44
N ASP A 9 3.91 3.98 -14.51
CA ASP A 9 4.49 4.32 -15.81
C ASP A 9 5.33 5.61 -15.77
N ILE A 10 4.92 6.60 -14.97
CA ILE A 10 5.69 7.83 -14.72
C ILE A 10 6.98 7.51 -13.95
N PHE A 11 6.89 6.71 -12.87
CA PHE A 11 8.02 6.40 -12.01
C PHE A 11 9.05 5.48 -12.68
N LYS A 12 8.63 4.61 -13.61
CA LYS A 12 9.51 3.77 -14.41
C LYS A 12 10.58 4.53 -15.21
N HIS A 13 10.45 5.86 -15.36
CA HIS A 13 11.47 6.68 -15.99
C HIS A 13 12.74 6.85 -15.14
N ALA A 14 12.65 6.67 -13.81
CA ALA A 14 13.76 6.89 -12.89
C ALA A 14 13.90 5.80 -11.81
N PHE A 15 12.89 4.96 -11.61
CA PHE A 15 12.84 3.93 -10.57
C PHE A 15 12.44 2.58 -11.18
N ASP A 16 12.82 1.48 -10.52
CA ASP A 16 12.27 0.15 -10.81
C ASP A 16 10.89 0.00 -10.15
N ALA A 17 9.91 0.73 -10.69
CA ALA A 17 8.57 0.80 -10.12
C ALA A 17 7.69 -0.39 -10.54
N LYS A 18 6.96 -0.95 -9.56
CA LYS A 18 5.99 -2.03 -9.71
C LYS A 18 4.64 -1.63 -9.10
N VAL A 19 3.56 -2.21 -9.59
CA VAL A 19 2.22 -2.12 -8.97
C VAL A 19 1.91 -3.48 -8.37
N ILE A 20 1.54 -3.50 -7.09
CA ILE A 20 1.11 -4.69 -6.35
C ILE A 20 -0.24 -4.33 -5.70
N CYS A 21 -1.19 -5.27 -5.67
CA CYS A 21 -2.43 -5.08 -4.95
C CYS A 21 -2.19 -5.17 -3.44
N MET A 22 -3.00 -4.52 -2.61
CA MET A 22 -2.78 -4.49 -1.16
C MET A 22 -2.89 -5.89 -0.52
N ASP A 23 -3.77 -6.75 -1.03
CA ASP A 23 -3.95 -8.16 -0.62
C ASP A 23 -2.86 -9.11 -1.13
N GLU A 24 -1.99 -8.64 -2.02
CA GLU A 24 -0.82 -9.38 -2.52
C GLU A 24 0.50 -8.86 -1.92
N TYR A 25 0.45 -7.77 -1.14
CA TYR A 25 1.63 -7.13 -0.58
C TYR A 25 1.93 -7.63 0.83
N ASP A 26 3.14 -8.13 1.05
CA ASP A 26 3.63 -8.51 2.38
C ASP A 26 4.04 -7.27 3.17
N VAL A 27 3.24 -6.91 4.18
CA VAL A 27 3.45 -5.70 5.00
C VAL A 27 4.78 -5.72 5.75
N SER A 28 5.34 -6.89 6.07
CA SER A 28 6.67 -7.00 6.68
C SER A 28 7.76 -6.44 5.76
N SER A 29 7.54 -6.41 4.44
CA SER A 29 8.49 -5.83 3.49
C SER A 29 8.67 -4.32 3.64
N LEU A 30 7.75 -3.60 4.31
CA LEU A 30 7.82 -2.14 4.48
C LEU A 30 9.13 -1.68 5.12
N GLU A 31 9.72 -2.46 6.02
CA GLU A 31 10.99 -2.11 6.69
C GLU A 31 12.20 -2.11 5.74
N HIS A 32 12.04 -2.70 4.55
CA HIS A 32 13.08 -2.82 3.53
C HIS A 32 12.83 -1.93 2.31
N GLU A 33 11.66 -1.30 2.19
CA GLU A 33 11.33 -0.45 1.05
C GLU A 33 11.93 0.96 1.17
N CYS A 34 12.55 1.44 0.10
CA CYS A 34 13.06 2.82 0.05
C CYS A 34 11.95 3.86 -0.21
N LEU A 35 10.91 3.47 -0.96
CA LEU A 35 9.79 4.33 -1.32
C LEU A 35 8.55 3.48 -1.60
N VAL A 36 7.47 3.74 -0.86
CA VAL A 36 6.16 3.12 -1.08
C VAL A 36 5.15 4.22 -1.40
N LEU A 37 4.38 4.02 -2.47
CA LEU A 37 3.30 4.92 -2.89
C LEU A 37 1.97 4.18 -2.81
N ILE A 38 1.08 4.64 -1.94
CA ILE A 38 -0.24 4.04 -1.77
C ILE A 38 -1.26 4.81 -2.61
N VAL A 39 -1.98 4.09 -3.47
CA VAL A 39 -3.10 4.62 -4.27
C VAL A 39 -4.33 3.79 -3.94
N THR A 40 -5.20 4.32 -3.09
CA THR A 40 -6.42 3.63 -2.65
C THR A 40 -7.64 4.54 -2.66
N SER A 41 -8.81 3.93 -2.83
CA SER A 41 -10.10 4.57 -2.57
C SER A 41 -10.53 4.30 -1.13
N THR A 42 -11.58 4.97 -0.69
CA THR A 42 -12.29 4.63 0.55
C THR A 42 -13.72 4.22 0.21
N PHE A 43 -14.32 3.37 1.05
CA PHE A 43 -15.72 2.98 0.94
C PHE A 43 -16.52 3.48 2.14
N GLY A 44 -17.82 3.74 1.95
CA GLY A 44 -18.72 4.16 3.03
C GLY A 44 -18.23 5.39 3.79
N ASN A 45 -17.97 5.23 5.08
CA ASN A 45 -17.57 6.30 6.01
C ASN A 45 -16.03 6.48 6.14
N GLY A 46 -15.26 5.92 5.20
CA GLY A 46 -13.79 5.95 5.26
C GLY A 46 -13.16 4.57 5.46
N GLU A 47 -13.94 3.50 5.32
CA GLU A 47 -13.44 2.14 5.41
C GLU A 47 -12.47 1.83 4.26
N PRO A 48 -11.47 0.97 4.49
CA PRO A 48 -10.64 0.45 3.42
C PRO A 48 -11.51 -0.30 2.38
N PRO A 49 -11.03 -0.41 1.14
CA PRO A 49 -11.62 -1.34 0.18
C PRO A 49 -11.41 -2.79 0.64
N GLU A 50 -12.24 -3.73 0.16
CA GLU A 50 -12.14 -5.16 0.49
C GLU A 50 -10.70 -5.70 0.31
N ASN A 51 -10.06 -5.37 -0.82
CA ASN A 51 -8.70 -5.78 -1.12
C ASN A 51 -7.61 -5.02 -0.34
N GLY A 52 -7.98 -4.16 0.61
CA GLY A 52 -7.07 -3.42 1.49
C GLY A 52 -7.39 -3.56 2.98
N GLU A 53 -8.37 -4.41 3.34
CA GLU A 53 -8.75 -4.65 4.74
C GLU A 53 -7.59 -5.26 5.54
N ASP A 54 -6.99 -6.34 5.04
CA ASP A 54 -5.88 -7.03 5.71
C ASP A 54 -4.64 -6.12 5.83
N PHE A 55 -4.25 -5.45 4.75
CA PHE A 55 -3.14 -4.50 4.74
C PHE A 55 -3.34 -3.37 5.78
N SER A 56 -4.56 -2.85 5.91
CA SER A 56 -4.91 -1.83 6.91
C SER A 56 -4.75 -2.38 8.34
N ASN A 57 -5.26 -3.58 8.60
CA ASN A 57 -5.18 -4.20 9.92
C ASN A 57 -3.72 -4.44 10.34
N GLU A 58 -2.89 -4.97 9.44
CA GLU A 58 -1.48 -5.21 9.69
C GLU A 58 -0.70 -3.90 9.98
N LEU A 59 -1.01 -2.81 9.25
CA LEU A 59 -0.44 -1.49 9.55
C LEU A 59 -0.82 -0.98 10.94
N TYR A 60 -2.08 -1.16 11.36
CA TYR A 60 -2.51 -0.76 12.71
C TYR A 60 -1.81 -1.59 13.80
N GLU A 61 -1.65 -2.90 13.60
CA GLU A 61 -0.92 -3.79 14.51
C GLU A 61 0.56 -3.40 14.61
N MET A 62 1.21 -3.06 13.49
CA MET A 62 2.58 -2.53 13.49
C MET A 62 2.68 -1.22 14.27
N MET A 63 1.76 -0.29 14.06
CA MET A 63 1.71 0.97 14.80
C MET A 63 1.54 0.72 16.31
N HIS A 64 0.62 -0.16 16.69
CA HIS A 64 0.40 -0.52 18.10
C HIS A 64 1.64 -1.15 18.74
N SER A 65 2.30 -2.07 18.02
CA SER A 65 3.51 -2.75 18.48
C SER A 65 4.71 -1.80 18.61
N MET A 66 4.73 -0.69 17.87
CA MET A 66 5.80 0.31 17.93
C MET A 66 5.65 1.29 19.10
N ILE A 67 4.45 1.42 19.67
CA ILE A 67 4.13 2.38 20.74
C ILE A 67 4.18 1.74 22.14
N LEU A 68 4.33 0.42 22.23
CA LEU A 68 4.54 -0.35 23.46
C LEU A 68 6.03 -0.70 23.66
#